data_AF-A0A7Z9K7Z5-F1
#
_entry.id   AF-A0A7Z9K7Z5-F1
#
_cell.length_a   1.000
_cell.length_b   1.000
_cell.length_c   1.000
_cell.angle_alpha   90.00
_cell.angle_beta   90.00
_cell.angle_gamma   90.00
#
_symmetry.space_group_name_H-M   'P 1'
#
loop_
_entity.id
_entity.type
_entity.pdbx_description
1 polymer ?
#
loop_
_entity_poly.entity_id
_entity_poly.type
_entity_poly.pdbx_seq_one_letter_code
_entity_poly.pdbx_strand_id
1 'polypeptide(L)' 'RRFVSLVDELYDRRVKLIIAAEVPIQALYTGNNLVFAFQRIRSRLVEMQSHDYLGSEHLG' A
#
# COMPACT_ATOMS: atom_id res chain seq x y z
N ARG A 1 0.54 6.10 11.54
CA ARG A 1 1.92 6.24 11.02
C ARG A 1 2.59 4.89 10.71
N ARG A 2 2.62 3.91 11.63
CA ARG A 2 3.27 2.59 11.40
C ARG A 2 2.85 1.90 10.09
N PHE A 3 1.54 1.84 9.81
CA PHE A 3 1.03 1.24 8.58
C PHE A 3 1.51 1.96 7.30
N VAL A 4 1.53 3.30 7.32
CA VAL A 4 2.04 4.10 6.19
C VAL A 4 3.49 3.75 5.90
N SER A 5 4.34 3.77 6.93
CA SER A 5 5.76 3.46 6.79
C SER A 5 6.02 2.03 6.32
N LEU A 6 5.21 1.06 6.76
CA LEU A 6 5.31 -0.32 6.30
C LEU A 6 5.00 -0.45 4.81
N VAL A 7 3.91 0.17 4.35
CA VAL A 7 3.52 0.12 2.92
C VAL A 7 4.57 0.81 2.06
N ASP A 8 5.09 1.96 2.50
CA ASP A 8 6.15 2.67 1.78
C ASP A 8 7.41 1.79 1.62
N GLU A 9 7.92 1.18 2.70
CA GLU A 9 9.13 0.35 2.65
C GLU A 9 8.96 -0.89 1.76
N LEU A 10 7.84 -1.60 1.87
CA LEU A 10 7.57 -2.78 1.05
C LEU A 10 7.40 -2.40 -0.42
N TYR A 11 6.72 -1.28 -0.68
CA TYR A 11 6.55 -0.79 -2.04
C TYR A 11 7.91 -0.47 -2.67
N ASP A 12 8.74 0.31 -1.97
CA ASP A 12 10.02 0.80 -2.49
C ASP A 12 11.00 -0.36 -2.76
N ARG A 13 10.87 -1.48 -2.04
CA ARG A 13 11.61 -2.73 -2.28
C ARG A 13 10.95 -3.70 -3.26
N ARG A 14 9.81 -3.35 -3.86
CA ARG A 14 9.00 -4.24 -4.71
C ARG A 14 8.60 -5.56 -4.02
N VAL A 15 8.39 -5.54 -2.71
CA VAL A 15 8.00 -6.73 -1.96
C VAL A 15 6.50 -6.97 -2.10
N LYS A 16 6.13 -8.20 -2.43
CA LYS A 16 4.74 -8.64 -2.54
C LYS A 16 4.07 -8.62 -1.17
N LEU A 17 2.95 -7.91 -1.07
CA LEU A 17 2.19 -7.73 0.15
C LEU A 17 0.78 -8.30 -0.02
N ILE A 18 0.43 -9.29 0.80
CA ILE A 18 -0.92 -9.85 0.87
C ILE A 18 -1.55 -9.36 2.17
N ILE A 19 -2.68 -8.65 2.06
CA ILE A 19 -3.45 -8.13 3.20
C ILE A 19 -4.93 -8.45 2.96
N ALA A 20 -5.62 -8.88 4.01
CA ALA A 20 -7.08 -8.94 4.06
C ALA A 20 -7.61 -7.85 5.00
N ALA A 21 -8.74 -7.26 4.66
CA ALA A 21 -9.42 -6.26 5.47
C ALA A 21 -10.93 -6.41 5.34
N GLU A 22 -11.66 -6.04 6.40
CA GLU A 22 -13.14 -6.07 6.43
C GLU A 22 -13.75 -5.02 5.49
N VAL A 23 -13.00 -3.96 5.17
CA VAL A 23 -13.45 -2.86 4.34
C VAL A 23 -12.59 -2.71 3.07
N PRO A 24 -13.14 -2.14 1.98
CA PRO A 24 -12.35 -1.80 0.80
C PRO A 24 -11.21 -0.83 1.12
N ILE A 25 -10.17 -0.84 0.29
CA ILE A 25 -8.98 0.00 0.46
C ILE A 25 -9.29 1.50 0.59
N GLN A 26 -10.33 1.99 -0.09
CA GLN A 26 -10.77 3.39 -0.03
C GLN A 26 -11.32 3.77 1.35
N ALA A 27 -11.78 2.79 2.13
CA ALA A 27 -12.42 2.96 3.44
C ALA A 27 -11.49 2.59 4.62
N LEU A 28 -10.27 2.12 4.35
CA LEU A 28 -9.30 1.70 5.39
C LEU A 28 -8.87 2.84 6.33
N TYR A 29 -9.13 4.10 5.99
CA TYR A 29 -8.85 5.24 6.86
C TYR A 29 -9.87 6.36 6.67
N THR A 30 -10.49 6.74 7.78
CA THR A 30 -11.58 7.73 7.85
C THR A 30 -11.22 8.98 8.68
N GLY A 31 -9.98 9.07 9.16
CA GLY A 31 -9.53 10.20 9.99
C GLY A 31 -9.05 11.41 9.19
N ASN A 32 -8.91 12.57 9.83
CA ASN A 32 -8.50 13.80 9.14
C ASN A 32 -6.98 14.09 9.17
N ASN A 33 -6.24 13.53 10.14
CA ASN A 33 -4.84 13.93 10.37
C ASN A 33 -3.83 13.41 9.34
N LEU A 34 -4.12 12.29 8.68
CA LEU A 34 -3.20 11.59 7.77
C LEU A 34 -3.76 11.47 6.36
N VAL A 35 -4.73 12.31 5.96
CA VAL A 35 -5.43 12.19 4.67
C VAL A 35 -4.45 12.10 3.49
N PHE A 36 -3.48 13.01 3.39
CA PHE A 36 -2.49 12.97 2.29
C PHE A 36 -1.59 11.74 2.31
N ALA A 37 -1.14 11.32 3.49
CA ALA A 37 -0.34 10.10 3.63
C ALA A 37 -1.15 8.86 3.25
N PHE A 38 -2.44 8.85 3.58
CA PHE A 38 -3.33 7.76 3.26
C PHE A 38 -3.65 7.68 1.76
N GLN A 39 -3.91 8.82 1.12
CA GLN A 39 -4.12 8.90 -0.33
C GLN A 39 -2.93 8.31 -1.10
N ARG A 40 -1.70 8.59 -0.65
CA ARG A 40 -0.48 8.04 -1.25
C ARG A 40 -0.41 6.51 -1.10
N ILE A 41 -0.56 5.97 0.11
CA ILE A 41 -0.48 4.51 0.29
C ILE A 41 -1.63 3.78 -0.41
N ARG A 42 -2.79 4.43 -0.56
CA ARG A 42 -3.90 3.90 -1.33
C ARG A 42 -3.49 3.66 -2.79
N SER A 43 -2.86 4.64 -3.43
CA SER A 43 -2.36 4.47 -4.80
C SER A 43 -1.33 3.35 -4.90
N ARG A 44 -0.37 3.30 -3.96
CA ARG A 44 0.64 2.23 -3.90
C ARG A 44 0.02 0.83 -3.80
N LEU A 45 -0.88 0.64 -2.84
CA LEU A 45 -1.56 -0.64 -2.63
C LEU A 45 -2.45 -1.05 -3.83
N VAL A 46 -2.99 -0.10 -4.60
CA VAL A 46 -3.68 -0.40 -5.86
C VAL A 46 -2.69 -0.89 -6.92
N GLU A 47 -1.56 -0.20 -7.07
CA GLU A 47 -0.51 -0.59 -8.01
C GLU A 47 0.09 -1.96 -7.69
N MET A 48 0.29 -2.26 -6.39
CA MET A 48 0.79 -3.56 -5.91
C MET A 48 -0.13 -4.75 -6.27
N GLN A 49 -1.37 -4.51 -6.67
CA GLN A 49 -2.30 -5.54 -7.13
C GLN A 49 -2.18 -5.83 -8.64
N SER A 50 -1.45 -5.00 -9.39
CA SER A 50 -1.29 -5.19 -10.83
C SER A 50 -0.43 -6.42 -11.13
N HIS A 51 -0.72 -7.08 -12.26
CA HIS A 51 0.10 -8.20 -12.75
C HIS A 51 1.55 -7.77 -12.99
N ASP A 52 1.77 -6.54 -13.47
CA ASP A 52 3.09 -5.99 -13.72
C ASP A 52 3.91 -5.89 -12.42
N TYR A 53 3.30 -5.39 -11.36
CA TYR A 53 3.95 -5.31 -10.05
C TYR A 53 4.22 -6.71 -9.48
N LEU A 54 3.25 -7.61 -9.55
CA LEU A 54 3.39 -8.99 -9.04
C LEU A 54 4.40 -9.84 -9.84
N GLY A 55 4.59 -9.51 -11.12
CA GLY A 55 5.58 -10.12 -12.00
C GLY A 55 6.99 -9.53 -11.87
N SER A 56 7.13 -8.38 -11.19
CA SER A 56 8.42 -7.73 -10.99
C SER A 56 9.27 -8.45 -9.93
N GLU A 57 10.60 -8.41 -10.10
CA GLU A 57 11.56 -8.89 -9.11
C GLU A 57 11.67 -7.91 -7.92
N HIS A 58 11.97 -8.46 -6.74
CA HIS A 58 12.22 -7.65 -5.54
C HIS A 58 13.52 -6.85 -5.72
N LEU A 59 13.55 -5.61 -5.20
CA LEU A 59 14.75 -4.78 -5.19
C LEU A 59 15.54 -5.04 -3.90
N GLY A 60 16.78 -5.52 -4.06
CA GLY A 60 17.76 -5.74 -2.99
C GLY A 60 18.59 -4.50 -2.70
#